data_AF-A0A533UPE0-F1
#
_entry.id   AF-A0A533UPE0-F1
#
_cell.length_a   1.000
_cell.length_b   1.000
_cell.length_c   1.000
_cell.angle_alpha   90.00
_cell.angle_beta   90.00
_cell.angle_gamma   90.00
#
_symmetry.space_group_name_H-M   'P 1'
#
loop_
_entity.id
_entity.type
_entity.pdbx_description
1 polymer ?
#
loop_
_entity_poly.entity_id
_entity_poly.type
_entity_poly.pdbx_seq_one_letter_code
_entity_poly.pdbx_strand_id
1 'polypeptide(L)'
;MDLNNLCGDNGYLLEINCSLHLLKHAVTIYRDMKIGIIGAGDVGGTLGKRWRQKKHEIMFGVRNLQSQNVQKLIEVDQNLRFGDIKEAVAYGDIIVFAIPWASVEETILKAGNLSGKIVIDPTNPVTPDLKGLALDNTSVAEKIAKLANTDKVVKAFNTIGAKTLNNSIFDSNRADLFICGNDSHAKRVVEELAIDIGFDVVDVGPLVNARMLEHLALLWIELAFRQQLGPNIAFKLLRKKAEF
;
A
#
# COMPACT_ATOMS: atom_id res chain seq x y z
N MET A 1 -40.06 -28.00 -4.83
CA MET A 1 -41.02 -27.32 -3.96
C MET A 1 -40.84 -25.84 -4.19
N ASP A 2 -41.75 -25.24 -4.96
CA ASP A 2 -41.73 -23.82 -5.33
C ASP A 2 -41.98 -22.93 -4.12
N LEU A 3 -41.14 -21.90 -3.93
CA LEU A 3 -41.21 -20.93 -2.84
C LEU A 3 -42.04 -19.68 -3.18
N ASN A 4 -42.86 -19.73 -4.22
CA ASN A 4 -43.59 -18.57 -4.74
C ASN A 4 -44.95 -18.28 -4.07
N ASN A 5 -45.18 -18.66 -2.80
CA ASN A 5 -46.50 -18.49 -2.20
C ASN A 5 -46.55 -18.01 -0.73
N LEU A 6 -45.59 -17.17 -0.33
CA LEU A 6 -45.64 -16.47 0.96
C LEU A 6 -45.36 -14.96 0.78
N CYS A 7 -46.12 -14.32 -0.11
CA CYS A 7 -46.19 -12.86 -0.22
C CYS A 7 -47.65 -12.43 -0.09
N GLY A 8 -48.11 -12.33 1.17
CA GLY A 8 -49.36 -11.65 1.51
C GLY A 8 -49.11 -10.16 1.73
N ASP A 9 -50.03 -9.37 1.19
CA ASP A 9 -50.10 -7.90 1.20
C ASP A 9 -49.63 -7.25 2.51
N ASN A 10 -48.53 -6.48 2.45
CA ASN A 10 -48.28 -5.25 3.22
C ASN A 10 -46.89 -4.67 2.87
N GLY A 11 -46.89 -3.78 1.88
CA GLY A 11 -45.70 -3.19 1.23
C GLY A 11 -44.86 -2.19 2.04
N TYR A 12 -44.73 -2.37 3.36
CA TYR A 12 -43.87 -1.51 4.21
C TYR A 12 -42.81 -2.26 5.04
N LEU A 13 -42.91 -3.59 5.16
CA LEU A 13 -41.97 -4.39 5.96
C LEU A 13 -40.85 -5.07 5.14
N LEU A 14 -40.94 -5.05 3.80
CA LEU A 14 -39.96 -5.67 2.90
C LEU A 14 -38.77 -4.76 2.54
N GLU A 15 -38.90 -3.43 2.63
CA GLU A 15 -37.77 -2.52 2.39
C GLU A 15 -36.74 -2.56 3.53
N ILE A 16 -37.17 -2.76 4.78
CA ILE A 16 -36.27 -2.72 5.94
C ILE A 16 -35.33 -3.93 5.97
N ASN A 17 -35.80 -5.13 5.57
CA ASN A 17 -34.98 -6.34 5.59
C ASN A 17 -34.01 -6.45 4.39
N CYS A 18 -34.36 -5.85 3.24
CA CYS A 18 -33.41 -5.73 2.12
C CYS A 18 -32.30 -4.72 2.46
N SER A 19 -32.65 -3.63 3.14
CA SER A 19 -31.69 -2.64 3.65
C SER A 19 -30.74 -3.23 4.71
N LEU A 20 -31.20 -4.12 5.59
CA LEU A 20 -30.32 -4.74 6.61
C LEU A 20 -29.30 -5.72 6.02
N HIS A 21 -29.63 -6.42 4.93
CA HIS A 21 -28.68 -7.31 4.24
C HIS A 21 -27.66 -6.53 3.39
N LEU A 22 -28.06 -5.39 2.83
CA LEU A 22 -27.16 -4.43 2.19
C LEU A 22 -26.28 -3.69 3.23
N LEU A 23 -26.81 -3.40 4.43
CA LEU A 23 -26.05 -2.80 5.53
C LEU A 23 -25.03 -3.75 6.16
N LYS A 24 -25.25 -5.07 6.13
CA LYS A 24 -24.23 -6.07 6.54
C LYS A 24 -23.03 -6.12 5.59
N HIS A 25 -23.17 -5.65 4.36
CA HIS A 25 -22.04 -5.43 3.43
C HIS A 25 -21.54 -3.98 3.41
N ALA A 26 -22.32 -3.01 3.91
CA ALA A 26 -21.95 -1.59 3.94
C ALA A 26 -21.34 -1.12 5.28
N VAL A 27 -21.32 -1.97 6.31
CA VAL A 27 -20.47 -1.76 7.48
C VAL A 27 -19.21 -2.61 7.28
N THR A 28 -18.33 -2.17 6.38
CA THR A 28 -16.91 -2.46 6.58
C THR A 28 -16.60 -1.89 7.95
N ILE A 29 -16.39 -2.77 8.93
CA ILE A 29 -15.84 -2.38 10.22
C ILE A 29 -14.46 -1.83 9.86
N TYR A 30 -14.36 -0.52 9.66
CA TYR A 30 -13.09 0.18 9.49
C TYR A 30 -12.30 -0.07 10.77
N ARG A 31 -11.48 -1.11 10.75
CA ARG A 31 -10.51 -1.34 11.81
C ARG A 31 -9.41 -0.32 11.56
N ASP A 32 -9.32 0.65 12.45
CA ASP A 32 -8.10 1.45 12.58
C ASP A 32 -6.93 0.46 12.72
N MET A 33 -5.91 0.60 11.87
CA MET A 33 -4.78 -0.33 11.78
C MET A 33 -3.55 0.31 12.41
N LYS A 34 -2.69 -0.48 13.04
CA LYS A 34 -1.40 -0.01 13.56
C LYS A 34 -0.31 -0.23 12.53
N ILE A 35 0.25 0.87 12.04
CA ILE A 35 1.21 0.86 10.94
C ILE A 35 2.56 1.42 11.41
N GLY A 36 3.60 0.60 11.33
CA GLY A 36 4.99 1.01 11.50
C GLY A 36 5.59 1.39 10.15
N ILE A 37 5.91 2.66 9.93
CA ILE A 37 6.51 3.13 8.66
C ILE A 37 7.99 3.39 8.87
N ILE A 38 8.83 2.56 8.26
CA ILE A 38 10.28 2.71 8.30
C ILE A 38 10.69 3.65 7.18
N GLY A 39 11.15 4.84 7.55
CA GLY A 39 11.48 5.91 6.62
C GLY A 39 10.39 6.99 6.49
N ALA A 40 10.76 8.23 6.78
CA ALA A 40 9.90 9.41 6.69
C ALA A 40 10.15 10.24 5.41
N GLY A 41 10.67 9.61 4.34
CA GLY A 41 10.87 10.28 3.04
C GLY A 41 9.56 10.52 2.30
N ASP A 42 9.64 10.91 1.02
CA ASP A 42 8.46 11.31 0.24
C ASP A 42 7.36 10.24 0.21
N VAL A 43 7.72 8.96 -0.01
CA VAL A 43 6.76 7.85 -0.02
C VAL A 43 6.21 7.59 1.38
N GLY A 44 7.07 7.31 2.36
CA GLY A 44 6.66 6.94 3.71
C GLY A 44 5.88 8.05 4.42
N GLY A 45 6.36 9.29 4.34
CA GLY A 45 5.68 10.46 4.90
C GLY A 45 4.31 10.71 4.25
N THR A 46 4.20 10.55 2.93
CA THR A 46 2.91 10.69 2.24
C THR A 46 1.94 9.60 2.67
N LEU A 47 2.35 8.32 2.64
CA LEU A 47 1.52 7.20 3.07
C LEU A 47 1.05 7.38 4.52
N GLY A 48 1.97 7.69 5.43
CA GLY A 48 1.63 7.92 6.83
C GLY A 48 0.65 9.07 7.04
N LYS A 49 0.84 10.20 6.35
CA LYS A 49 -0.14 11.31 6.41
C LYS A 49 -1.51 10.89 5.88
N ARG A 50 -1.56 10.18 4.75
CA ARG A 50 -2.80 9.78 4.09
C ARG A 50 -3.57 8.75 4.93
N TRP A 51 -2.88 7.77 5.50
CA TRP A 51 -3.49 6.77 6.39
C TRP A 51 -3.88 7.36 7.75
N ARG A 52 -3.13 8.33 8.27
CA ARG A 52 -3.51 9.07 9.48
C ARG A 52 -4.83 9.84 9.30
N GLN A 53 -5.06 10.45 8.13
CA GLN A 53 -6.33 11.09 7.78
C GLN A 53 -7.50 10.10 7.73
N LYS A 54 -7.21 8.80 7.54
CA LYS A 54 -8.16 7.69 7.55
C LYS A 54 -8.27 7.01 8.92
N LYS A 55 -7.71 7.64 9.96
CA LYS A 55 -7.74 7.22 11.37
C LYS A 55 -6.90 6.00 11.73
N HIS A 56 -6.16 5.42 10.79
CA HIS A 56 -5.13 4.44 11.14
C HIS A 56 -4.08 5.07 12.06
N GLU A 57 -3.53 4.26 12.94
CA GLU A 57 -2.49 4.70 13.85
C GLU A 57 -1.10 4.49 13.24
N ILE A 58 -0.29 5.56 13.21
CA ILE A 58 1.00 5.56 12.53
C ILE A 58 2.13 5.79 13.54
N MET A 59 3.18 4.99 13.43
CA MET A 59 4.47 5.26 14.05
C MET A 59 5.58 5.20 13.00
N PHE A 60 6.36 6.28 12.90
CA PHE A 60 7.51 6.33 12.01
C PHE A 60 8.78 5.83 12.71
N GLY A 61 9.47 4.89 12.08
CA GLY A 61 10.83 4.49 12.45
C GLY A 61 11.85 5.31 11.67
N VAL A 62 12.62 6.15 12.34
CA VAL A 62 13.59 7.07 11.71
C VAL A 62 14.95 7.05 12.40
N ARG A 63 15.99 7.39 11.63
CA ARG A 63 17.37 7.49 12.15
C ARG A 63 17.68 8.83 12.81
N ASN A 64 17.00 9.89 12.39
CA ASN A 64 17.24 11.25 12.85
C ASN A 64 15.91 12.01 12.95
N LEU A 65 15.48 12.28 14.18
CA LEU A 65 14.27 13.05 14.47
C LEU A 65 14.38 14.52 14.02
N GLN A 66 15.60 15.05 13.92
CA GLN A 66 15.86 16.43 13.47
C GLN A 66 15.96 16.56 11.95
N SER A 67 15.73 15.48 11.19
CA SER A 67 15.75 15.56 9.74
C SER A 67 14.59 16.42 9.21
N GLN A 68 14.83 17.17 8.13
CA GLN A 68 13.84 18.08 7.56
C GLN A 68 12.49 17.40 7.26
N ASN A 69 12.50 16.15 6.80
CA ASN A 69 11.27 15.44 6.48
C ASN A 69 10.46 15.08 7.73
N VAL A 70 11.13 14.73 8.84
CA VAL A 70 10.45 14.49 10.12
C VAL A 70 9.85 15.78 10.66
N GLN A 71 10.61 16.89 10.62
CA GLN A 71 10.12 18.19 11.08
C GLN A 71 8.89 18.65 10.29
N LYS A 72 8.90 18.49 8.96
CA LYS A 72 7.71 18.77 8.12
C LYS A 72 6.49 17.93 8.49
N LEU A 73 6.68 16.66 8.88
CA LEU A 73 5.56 15.81 9.31
C LEU A 73 5.00 16.26 10.66
N ILE A 74 5.86 16.63 11.61
CA ILE A 74 5.46 17.16 12.93
C ILE A 74 4.70 18.48 12.78
N GLU A 75 5.13 19.36 11.88
CA GLU A 75 4.44 20.61 11.56
C GLU A 75 3.01 20.38 11.04
N VAL A 76 2.81 19.30 10.28
CA VAL A 76 1.50 18.94 9.70
C VAL A 76 0.58 18.25 10.72
N ASP A 77 1.11 17.35 11.54
CA ASP A 77 0.36 16.69 12.62
C ASP A 77 1.31 16.37 13.80
N GLN A 78 1.19 17.16 14.86
CA GLN A 78 1.98 17.01 16.10
C GLN A 78 1.69 15.71 16.85
N ASN A 79 0.61 15.00 16.50
CA ASN A 79 0.26 13.72 17.13
C ASN A 79 0.86 12.50 16.41
N LEU A 80 1.61 12.70 15.33
CA LEU A 80 2.36 11.62 14.70
C LEU A 80 3.43 11.09 15.67
N ARG A 81 3.52 9.76 15.77
CA ARG A 81 4.49 9.09 16.63
C ARG A 81 5.77 8.82 15.85
N PHE A 82 6.90 9.02 16.51
CA PHE A 82 8.22 8.76 15.96
C PHE A 82 9.05 7.99 16.99
N GLY A 83 9.87 7.08 16.51
CA GLY A 83 10.84 6.34 17.30
C GLY A 83 11.95 5.78 16.43
N ASP A 84 12.75 4.90 17.01
CA ASP A 84 13.71 4.11 16.24
C ASP A 84 13.00 3.02 15.40
N ILE A 85 13.78 2.33 14.57
CA ILE A 85 13.27 1.29 13.67
C ILE A 85 12.62 0.14 14.44
N LYS A 86 13.20 -0.30 15.57
CA LYS A 86 12.69 -1.42 16.37
C LYS A 86 11.40 -1.04 17.07
N GLU A 87 11.31 0.19 17.58
CA GLU A 87 10.09 0.71 18.22
C GLU A 87 8.93 0.75 17.23
N ALA A 88 9.16 1.26 16.01
CA ALA A 88 8.13 1.29 14.96
C ALA A 88 7.72 -0.13 14.51
N VAL A 89 8.67 -1.07 14.41
CA VAL A 89 8.35 -2.48 14.10
C VAL A 89 7.57 -3.14 15.23
N ALA A 90 7.94 -2.91 16.49
CA ALA A 90 7.22 -3.46 17.63
C ALA A 90 5.79 -2.93 17.71
N TYR A 91 5.61 -1.65 17.39
CA TYR A 91 4.33 -0.96 17.41
C TYR A 91 3.33 -1.45 16.34
N GLY A 92 3.79 -1.63 15.10
CA GLY A 92 2.91 -1.91 13.96
C GLY A 92 2.58 -3.39 13.78
N ASP A 93 1.32 -3.68 13.43
CA ASP A 93 0.91 -4.98 12.88
C ASP A 93 1.25 -5.07 11.38
N ILE A 94 1.37 -3.91 10.74
CA ILE A 94 1.73 -3.71 9.34
C ILE A 94 2.99 -2.85 9.30
N ILE A 95 4.04 -3.33 8.63
CA ILE A 95 5.33 -2.67 8.53
C ILE A 95 5.57 -2.24 7.08
N VAL A 96 5.88 -0.97 6.86
CA VAL A 96 6.20 -0.43 5.53
C VAL A 96 7.68 -0.07 5.47
N PHE A 97 8.44 -0.72 4.58
CA PHE A 97 9.86 -0.38 4.36
C PHE A 97 10.01 0.69 3.30
N ALA A 98 9.62 1.93 3.61
CA ALA A 98 9.71 3.10 2.73
C ALA A 98 11.11 3.76 2.77
N ILE A 99 12.13 2.96 2.45
CA ILE A 99 13.55 3.34 2.47
C ILE A 99 14.20 3.05 1.12
N PRO A 100 15.38 3.63 0.83
CA PRO A 100 16.16 3.24 -0.34
C PRO A 100 16.40 1.72 -0.37
N TRP A 101 16.22 1.09 -1.53
CA TRP A 101 16.30 -0.36 -1.65
C TRP A 101 17.63 -0.94 -1.15
N ALA A 102 18.74 -0.21 -1.33
CA ALA A 102 20.07 -0.59 -0.86
C ALA A 102 20.17 -0.65 0.68
N SER A 103 19.27 0.02 1.41
CA SER A 103 19.21 -0.01 2.88
C SER A 103 18.29 -1.09 3.43
N VAL A 104 17.53 -1.79 2.59
CA VAL A 104 16.50 -2.75 3.02
C VAL A 104 17.09 -3.91 3.82
N GLU A 105 18.15 -4.52 3.30
CA GLU A 105 18.75 -5.71 3.94
C GLU A 105 19.28 -5.40 5.34
N GLU A 106 20.12 -4.37 5.46
CA GLU A 106 20.65 -3.95 6.76
C GLU A 106 19.53 -3.55 7.73
N THR A 107 18.50 -2.87 7.23
CA THR A 107 17.37 -2.43 8.05
C THR A 107 16.58 -3.62 8.59
N ILE A 108 16.25 -4.62 7.75
CA ILE A 108 15.50 -5.81 8.17
C ILE A 108 16.27 -6.59 9.23
N LEU A 109 17.58 -6.79 9.03
CA LEU A 109 18.44 -7.48 9.99
C LEU A 109 18.49 -6.78 11.36
N LYS A 110 18.20 -5.47 11.41
CA LYS A 110 18.19 -4.66 12.64
C LYS A 110 16.79 -4.34 13.16
N ALA A 111 15.73 -4.65 12.41
CA ALA A 111 14.37 -4.18 12.66
C ALA A 111 13.68 -4.88 13.85
N GLY A 112 14.22 -6.00 14.32
CA GLY A 112 13.61 -6.80 15.37
C GLY A 112 12.67 -7.88 14.81
N ASN A 113 11.64 -8.25 15.57
CA ASN A 113 10.76 -9.37 15.22
C ASN A 113 9.67 -8.97 14.22
N LEU A 114 9.70 -9.58 13.03
CA LEU A 114 8.69 -9.42 11.98
C LEU A 114 7.66 -10.56 11.94
N SER A 115 7.77 -11.55 12.84
CA SER A 115 6.87 -12.72 12.87
C SER A 115 5.41 -12.30 13.00
N GLY A 116 4.57 -12.86 12.13
CA GLY A 116 3.13 -12.61 12.12
C GLY A 116 2.69 -11.28 11.50
N LYS A 117 3.61 -10.33 11.29
CA LYS A 117 3.35 -9.00 10.74
C LYS A 117 3.17 -9.04 9.22
N ILE A 118 2.37 -8.10 8.70
CA ILE A 118 2.28 -7.85 7.25
C ILE A 118 3.40 -6.89 6.88
N VAL A 119 4.14 -7.17 5.81
CA VAL A 119 5.21 -6.31 5.32
C VAL A 119 4.85 -5.75 3.95
N ILE A 120 4.86 -4.43 3.82
CA ILE A 120 4.64 -3.72 2.57
C ILE A 120 5.99 -3.26 2.02
N ASP A 121 6.28 -3.64 0.78
CA ASP A 121 7.46 -3.24 0.03
C ASP A 121 7.11 -2.24 -1.09
N PRO A 122 7.37 -0.94 -0.88
CA PRO A 122 7.25 0.09 -1.91
C PRO A 122 8.55 0.38 -2.67
N THR A 123 9.62 -0.38 -2.42
CA THR A 123 10.95 -0.05 -2.96
C THR A 123 11.07 -0.36 -4.44
N ASN A 124 12.07 0.24 -5.10
CA ASN A 124 12.46 -0.12 -6.46
C ASN A 124 13.98 -0.27 -6.52
N PRO A 125 14.52 -1.41 -7.01
CA PRO A 125 15.96 -1.65 -7.09
C PRO A 125 16.58 -0.92 -8.28
N VAL A 126 16.39 0.39 -8.40
CA VAL A 126 16.87 1.15 -9.56
C VAL A 126 18.36 1.43 -9.44
N THR A 127 19.09 1.35 -10.55
CA THR A 127 20.50 1.75 -10.63
C THR A 127 20.69 3.24 -10.37
N PRO A 128 21.87 3.70 -9.91
CA PRO A 128 22.10 5.12 -9.61
C PRO A 128 21.87 6.07 -10.80
N ASP A 129 22.09 5.60 -12.03
CA ASP A 129 21.85 6.35 -13.26
C ASP A 129 20.39 6.28 -13.76
N LEU A 130 19.52 5.59 -13.00
CA LEU A 130 18.11 5.37 -13.29
C LEU A 130 17.84 4.62 -14.61
N LYS A 131 18.84 3.93 -15.19
CA LYS A 131 18.73 3.25 -16.50
C LYS A 131 18.25 1.81 -16.42
N GLY A 132 18.31 1.18 -15.26
CA GLY A 132 17.98 -0.23 -15.12
C GLY A 132 17.60 -0.60 -13.69
N LEU A 133 17.32 -1.88 -13.52
CA LEU A 133 17.24 -2.49 -12.21
C LEU A 133 18.61 -3.06 -11.83
N ALA A 134 18.90 -3.06 -10.53
CA ALA A 134 20.12 -3.58 -9.93
C ALA A 134 20.00 -5.06 -9.54
N LEU A 135 18.85 -5.69 -9.83
CA LEU A 135 18.56 -7.10 -9.57
C LEU A 135 18.02 -7.74 -10.85
N ASP A 136 18.59 -8.89 -11.22
CA ASP A 136 18.26 -9.57 -12.47
C ASP A 136 17.26 -10.73 -12.27
N ASN A 137 17.53 -11.62 -11.32
CA ASN A 137 16.78 -12.89 -11.13
C ASN A 137 15.97 -12.96 -9.84
N THR A 138 15.72 -11.81 -9.20
CA THR A 138 14.93 -11.69 -7.98
C THR A 138 14.41 -10.26 -7.83
N SER A 139 13.42 -10.06 -6.98
CA SER A 139 12.91 -8.74 -6.59
C SER A 139 13.36 -8.35 -5.18
N VAL A 140 13.21 -7.07 -4.83
CA VAL A 140 13.42 -6.63 -3.44
C VAL A 140 12.41 -7.31 -2.52
N ALA A 141 11.15 -7.46 -2.94
CA ALA A 141 10.11 -8.11 -2.14
C ALA A 141 10.43 -9.57 -1.83
N GLU A 142 10.96 -10.33 -2.79
CA GLU A 142 11.43 -11.71 -2.55
C GLU A 142 12.61 -11.76 -1.57
N LYS A 143 13.55 -10.80 -1.66
CA LYS A 143 14.64 -10.67 -0.67
C LYS A 143 14.11 -10.35 0.72
N ILE A 144 13.13 -9.44 0.82
CA ILE A 144 12.45 -9.11 2.09
C ILE A 144 11.80 -10.35 2.69
N ALA A 145 11.03 -11.11 1.90
CA ALA A 145 10.38 -12.33 2.37
C ALA A 145 11.37 -13.35 2.93
N LYS A 146 12.50 -13.54 2.23
CA LYS A 146 13.59 -14.42 2.68
C LYS A 146 14.24 -13.93 3.97
N LEU A 147 14.58 -12.64 4.07
CA LEU A 147 15.25 -12.07 5.24
C LEU A 147 14.34 -12.00 6.47
N ALA A 148 13.07 -11.68 6.28
CA ALA A 148 12.07 -11.61 7.33
C ALA A 148 11.45 -12.97 7.68
N ASN A 149 11.77 -14.02 6.91
CA ASN A 149 11.24 -15.38 7.05
C ASN A 149 9.70 -15.40 7.16
N THR A 150 9.03 -14.77 6.20
CA THR A 150 7.55 -14.63 6.19
C THR A 150 6.99 -14.58 4.76
N ASP A 151 5.83 -15.19 4.57
CA ASP A 151 5.06 -15.13 3.32
C ASP A 151 4.09 -13.92 3.26
N LYS A 152 3.99 -13.15 4.35
CA LYS A 152 3.11 -11.98 4.46
C LYS A 152 3.72 -10.70 3.89
N VAL A 153 4.54 -10.83 2.85
CA VAL A 153 5.09 -9.69 2.11
C VAL A 153 4.17 -9.35 0.95
N VAL A 154 3.89 -8.05 0.78
CA VAL A 154 3.12 -7.51 -0.33
C VAL A 154 3.94 -6.40 -1.00
N LYS A 155 4.22 -6.56 -2.30
CA LYS A 155 4.74 -5.48 -3.14
C LYS A 155 3.58 -4.54 -3.46
N ALA A 156 3.70 -3.27 -3.11
CA ALA A 156 2.66 -2.26 -3.36
C ALA A 156 3.25 -0.85 -3.29
N PHE A 157 2.56 0.13 -3.87
CA PHE A 157 2.96 1.56 -3.87
C PHE A 157 4.29 1.89 -4.57
N ASN A 158 4.92 0.92 -5.27
CA ASN A 158 6.22 1.11 -5.90
C ASN A 158 6.13 1.75 -7.31
N THR A 159 4.98 1.66 -8.00
CA THR A 159 4.79 2.08 -9.40
C THR A 159 4.25 3.51 -9.55
N ILE A 160 4.29 4.31 -8.49
CA ILE A 160 3.67 5.63 -8.42
C ILE A 160 4.56 6.64 -7.68
N GLY A 161 4.56 7.88 -8.16
CA GLY A 161 5.28 8.97 -7.51
C GLY A 161 4.58 9.49 -6.25
N ALA A 162 5.34 10.11 -5.35
CA ALA A 162 4.82 10.65 -4.09
C ALA A 162 3.70 11.70 -4.24
N LYS A 163 3.73 12.51 -5.32
CA LYS A 163 2.65 13.46 -5.61
C LYS A 163 1.33 12.73 -5.90
N THR A 164 1.37 11.68 -6.72
CA THR A 164 0.23 10.81 -7.01
C THR A 164 -0.21 10.00 -5.79
N LEU A 165 0.71 9.58 -4.91
CA LEU A 165 0.36 8.98 -3.61
C LEU A 165 -0.47 9.93 -2.73
N ASN A 166 -0.17 11.23 -2.79
CA ASN A 166 -0.89 12.24 -2.01
C ASN A 166 -2.29 12.53 -2.60
N ASN A 167 -2.42 12.46 -3.93
CA ASN A 167 -3.70 12.55 -4.63
C ASN A 167 -3.72 11.63 -5.85
N SER A 168 -4.43 10.52 -5.74
CA SER A 168 -4.53 9.47 -6.75
C SER A 168 -5.63 9.71 -7.78
N ILE A 169 -6.36 10.83 -7.68
CA ILE A 169 -7.51 11.14 -8.53
C ILE A 169 -7.06 12.04 -9.68
N PHE A 170 -7.29 11.57 -10.90
CA PHE A 170 -7.06 12.27 -12.17
C PHE A 170 -8.42 12.54 -12.81
N ASP A 171 -8.88 13.79 -12.71
CA ASP A 171 -10.24 14.20 -13.06
C ASP A 171 -11.30 13.33 -12.35
N SER A 172 -12.00 12.46 -13.08
CA SER A 172 -12.98 11.52 -12.55
C SER A 172 -12.44 10.11 -12.32
N ASN A 173 -11.17 9.85 -12.65
CA ASN A 173 -10.56 8.52 -12.60
C ASN A 173 -9.62 8.37 -11.41
N ARG A 174 -9.71 7.24 -10.71
CA ARG A 174 -8.68 6.82 -9.74
C ARG A 174 -7.53 6.15 -10.47
N ALA A 175 -6.29 6.41 -10.06
CA ALA A 175 -5.14 5.63 -10.50
C ALA A 175 -5.26 4.15 -10.06
N ASP A 176 -4.70 3.24 -10.85
CA ASP A 176 -4.61 1.84 -10.45
C ASP A 176 -3.31 1.59 -9.68
N LEU A 177 -3.45 0.97 -8.52
CA LEU A 177 -2.34 0.43 -7.73
C LEU A 177 -2.22 -1.07 -7.97
N PHE A 178 -1.08 -1.48 -8.50
CA PHE A 178 -0.77 -2.89 -8.70
C PHE A 178 -0.13 -3.47 -7.43
N ILE A 179 -0.63 -4.63 -7.00
CA ILE A 179 -0.10 -5.34 -5.83
C ILE A 179 0.20 -6.80 -6.14
N CYS A 180 1.14 -7.41 -5.42
CA CYS A 180 1.31 -8.88 -5.44
C CYS A 180 1.88 -9.39 -4.12
N GLY A 181 1.64 -10.66 -3.83
CA GLY A 181 2.03 -11.32 -2.57
C GLY A 181 1.51 -12.74 -2.47
N ASN A 182 2.11 -13.54 -1.59
CA ASN A 182 1.76 -14.96 -1.42
C ASN A 182 0.62 -15.18 -0.43
N ASP A 183 0.54 -14.36 0.63
CA ASP A 183 -0.54 -14.45 1.62
C ASP A 183 -1.78 -13.65 1.18
N SER A 184 -2.92 -14.35 1.01
CA SER A 184 -4.17 -13.73 0.55
C SER A 184 -4.76 -12.74 1.54
N HIS A 185 -4.59 -12.98 2.85
CA HIS A 185 -5.05 -12.06 3.89
C HIS A 185 -4.22 -10.77 3.87
N ALA A 186 -2.89 -10.87 3.80
CA ALA A 186 -2.00 -9.72 3.68
C ALA A 186 -2.35 -8.86 2.46
N LYS A 187 -2.61 -9.49 1.30
CA LYS A 187 -3.03 -8.75 0.10
C LYS A 187 -4.33 -7.97 0.31
N ARG A 188 -5.36 -8.57 0.92
CA ARG A 188 -6.64 -7.88 1.21
C ARG A 188 -6.45 -6.68 2.13
N VAL A 189 -5.65 -6.83 3.18
CA VAL A 189 -5.34 -5.71 4.09
C VAL A 189 -4.64 -4.58 3.36
N VAL A 190 -3.69 -4.89 2.47
CA VAL A 190 -2.99 -3.86 1.68
C VAL A 190 -3.89 -3.23 0.61
N GLU A 191 -4.79 -4.01 0.03
CA GLU A 191 -5.84 -3.52 -0.87
C GLU A 191 -6.77 -2.53 -0.16
N GLU A 192 -7.24 -2.84 1.04
CA GLU A 192 -8.05 -1.93 1.87
C GLU A 192 -7.30 -0.61 2.14
N LEU A 193 -6.04 -0.69 2.55
CA LEU A 193 -5.19 0.49 2.77
C LEU A 193 -5.01 1.35 1.51
N ALA A 194 -4.96 0.73 0.33
CA ALA A 194 -4.84 1.43 -0.95
C ALA A 194 -6.17 2.09 -1.36
N ILE A 195 -7.30 1.39 -1.19
CA ILE A 195 -8.64 1.91 -1.43
C ILE A 195 -8.92 3.12 -0.53
N ASP A 196 -8.51 3.06 0.73
CA ASP A 196 -8.72 4.14 1.71
C ASP A 196 -8.08 5.45 1.28
N ILE A 197 -6.94 5.39 0.61
CA ILE A 197 -6.24 6.57 0.10
C ILE A 197 -6.55 6.88 -1.38
N GLY A 198 -7.53 6.19 -1.97
CA GLY A 198 -8.19 6.59 -3.22
C GLY A 198 -7.73 5.86 -4.48
N PHE A 199 -7.09 4.70 -4.36
CA PHE A 199 -6.71 3.87 -5.51
C PHE A 199 -7.81 2.86 -5.86
N ASP A 200 -7.85 2.48 -7.14
CA ASP A 200 -8.38 1.17 -7.53
C ASP A 200 -7.23 0.16 -7.46
N VAL A 201 -7.50 -1.09 -7.10
CA VAL A 201 -6.44 -2.09 -6.88
C VAL A 201 -6.49 -3.18 -7.94
N VAL A 202 -5.31 -3.56 -8.41
CA VAL A 202 -5.10 -4.68 -9.33
C VAL A 202 -4.13 -5.67 -8.70
N ASP A 203 -4.65 -6.79 -8.22
CA ASP A 203 -3.84 -7.91 -7.75
C ASP A 203 -3.24 -8.66 -8.94
N VAL A 204 -1.91 -8.60 -9.09
CA VAL A 204 -1.18 -9.28 -10.16
C VAL A 204 -0.71 -10.67 -9.75
N GLY A 205 -1.12 -11.19 -8.58
CA GLY A 205 -0.92 -12.58 -8.18
C GLY A 205 0.21 -12.80 -7.16
N PRO A 206 1.01 -13.88 -7.29
CA PRO A 206 2.02 -14.28 -6.30
C PRO A 206 3.21 -13.32 -6.22
N LEU A 207 3.99 -13.39 -5.13
CA LEU A 207 5.09 -12.47 -4.83
C LEU A 207 6.19 -12.44 -5.91
N VAL A 208 6.40 -13.54 -6.63
CA VAL A 208 7.36 -13.60 -7.76
C VAL A 208 7.07 -12.55 -8.84
N ASN A 209 5.81 -12.09 -8.94
CA ASN A 209 5.40 -11.06 -9.88
C ASN A 209 5.85 -9.65 -9.47
N ALA A 210 6.44 -9.48 -8.28
CA ALA A 210 7.05 -8.23 -7.85
C ALA A 210 8.14 -7.75 -8.83
N ARG A 211 8.82 -8.67 -9.52
CA ARG A 211 9.78 -8.33 -10.59
C ARG A 211 9.14 -7.54 -11.71
N MET A 212 7.91 -7.89 -12.12
CA MET A 212 7.17 -7.15 -13.13
C MET A 212 6.78 -5.76 -12.63
N LEU A 213 6.39 -5.63 -11.36
CA LEU A 213 6.06 -4.34 -10.77
C LEU A 213 7.29 -3.42 -10.62
N GLU A 214 8.46 -3.97 -10.33
CA GLU A 214 9.72 -3.20 -10.30
C GLU A 214 10.09 -2.68 -11.70
N HIS A 215 9.89 -3.49 -12.74
CA HIS A 215 10.06 -3.04 -14.13
C HIS A 215 9.01 -2.00 -14.53
N LEU A 216 7.77 -2.15 -14.08
CA LEU A 216 6.71 -1.16 -14.32
C LEU A 216 7.04 0.18 -13.65
N ALA A 217 7.68 0.16 -12.47
CA ALA A 217 8.18 1.37 -11.85
C ALA A 217 9.36 2.00 -12.62
N LEU A 218 10.27 1.19 -13.17
CA LEU A 218 11.32 1.69 -14.06
C LEU A 218 10.72 2.38 -15.31
N LEU A 219 9.67 1.79 -15.90
CA LEU A 219 8.92 2.42 -17.00
C LEU A 219 8.30 3.75 -16.55
N TRP A 220 7.70 3.82 -15.37
CA TRP A 220 7.16 5.07 -14.83
C TRP A 220 8.24 6.15 -14.68
N ILE A 221 9.42 5.78 -14.17
CA ILE A 221 10.57 6.69 -14.03
C ILE A 221 11.04 7.23 -15.38
N GLU A 222 11.16 6.35 -16.39
CA GLU A 222 11.51 6.72 -17.76
C GLU A 222 10.54 7.76 -18.33
N LEU A 223 9.24 7.49 -18.23
CA LEU A 223 8.17 8.37 -18.70
C LEU A 223 8.18 9.73 -17.98
N ALA A 224 8.30 9.71 -16.64
CA ALA A 224 8.24 10.90 -15.83
C ALA A 224 9.43 11.84 -16.09
N PHE A 225 10.66 11.30 -16.15
CA PHE A 225 11.87 12.12 -16.12
C PHE A 225 12.59 12.25 -17.45
N ARG A 226 12.63 11.21 -18.29
CA ARG A 226 13.37 11.28 -19.57
C ARG A 226 12.47 11.68 -20.72
N GLN A 227 11.25 11.15 -20.73
CA GLN A 227 10.21 11.56 -21.66
C GLN A 227 9.49 12.85 -21.21
N GLN A 228 9.90 13.41 -20.08
CA GLN A 228 9.48 14.74 -19.59
C GLN A 228 7.97 14.89 -19.40
N LEU A 229 7.23 13.79 -19.17
CA LEU A 229 5.81 13.85 -18.82
C LEU A 229 5.59 14.38 -17.39
N GLY A 230 6.64 14.42 -16.58
CA GLY A 230 6.59 14.85 -15.19
C GLY A 230 6.04 13.77 -14.24
N PRO A 231 6.16 14.00 -12.92
CA PRO A 231 5.82 13.00 -11.91
C PRO A 231 4.32 12.87 -11.61
N ASN A 232 3.46 13.66 -12.27
CA ASN A 232 2.01 13.64 -12.09
C ASN A 232 1.36 12.77 -13.17
N ILE A 233 1.83 11.53 -13.28
CA ILE A 233 1.27 10.52 -14.17
C ILE A 233 1.02 9.24 -13.39
N ALA A 234 0.07 8.43 -13.85
CA ALA A 234 -0.27 7.15 -13.27
C ALA A 234 -0.73 6.18 -14.35
N PHE A 235 -0.64 4.89 -14.07
CA PHE A 235 -1.19 3.85 -14.92
C PHE A 235 -2.68 3.62 -14.62
N LYS A 236 -3.42 3.24 -15.66
CA LYS A 236 -4.81 2.79 -15.56
C LYS A 236 -5.01 1.58 -16.48
N LEU A 237 -5.49 0.47 -15.91
CA LEU A 237 -5.90 -0.73 -16.60
C LEU A 237 -7.39 -0.61 -16.97
N LEU A 238 -7.65 -0.27 -18.23
CA LEU A 238 -9.01 -0.22 -18.76
C LEU A 238 -9.52 -1.63 -19.06
N ARG A 239 -10.68 -1.95 -18.53
CA ARG A 239 -11.38 -3.23 -18.76
C ARG A 239 -12.74 -2.97 -19.35
N LYS A 240 -13.08 -3.68 -20.43
CA LYS A 240 -14.48 -3.75 -20.89
C LYS A 240 -15.25 -4.66 -19.92
N LYS A 241 -16.48 -4.27 -19.55
CA LYS A 241 -17.37 -5.15 -18.78
C LYS A 241 -17.80 -6.31 -19.69
N ALA A 242 -17.02 -7.40 -19.61
CA ALA A 242 -17.20 -8.76 -20.13
C ALA A 242 -17.40 -8.97 -21.65
N GLU A 243 -16.44 -9.70 -22.23
CA GLU A 243 -16.68 -10.82 -23.17
C GLU A 243 -16.01 -12.11 -22.62
N PHE A 244 -16.03 -12.32 -21.30
CA PHE A 244 -15.61 -13.57 -20.65
C PHE A 244 -16.49 -13.84 -19.43
#